data_AF-A0A6L3A2N9-F1
#
_entry.id   AF-A0A6L3A2N9-F1
#
_cell.length_a   1.000
_cell.length_b   1.000
_cell.length_c   1.000
_cell.angle_alpha   90.00
_cell.angle_beta   90.00
_cell.angle_gamma   90.00
#
_symmetry.space_group_name_H-M   'P 1'
#
loop_
_entity.id
_entity.type
_entity.pdbx_description
1 polymer ?
#
loop_
_entity_poly.entity_id
_entity_poly.type
_entity_poly.pdbx_seq_one_letter_code
_entity_poly.pdbx_strand_id
1 'polypeptide(L)'
;MPHYSALNIPSLFFSFGVAAALFARPAVAPDLDASVEVSRAIEPAKHPTLIPWLEMNLPFEDVASRSGVSGLDHACEGLKAWAQVTDVAIVTTVPARVEGVYAALMRDKPANLHVIGGFKTHFDLRPTFHEAAGWERLARVARRVVALTGNNVVVLENETALGEFHGGRSPKTLAEISAVLRPLAETGLEFWWNMPVVLLDTPSNARRREETAELTRRVYAAVPRSRFLTGYRAWAENPLAEALRGAEVQMHETVPESRTIEKLQVRLAGPPYSGGKRFFTPAEALQELSRRKSAACIVYTGETDWVRVAEEFGRLMRVDPNAARRQ
;
A
#
# COMPACT_ATOMS: atom_id res chain seq x y z
N MET A 1 -8.63 -39.48 33.06
CA MET A 1 -8.95 -39.57 31.62
C MET A 1 -10.45 -39.31 31.44
N PRO A 2 -10.84 -38.24 30.75
CA PRO A 2 -12.13 -38.18 30.08
C PRO A 2 -11.94 -38.15 28.54
N HIS A 3 -12.78 -38.92 27.87
CA HIS A 3 -12.91 -39.00 26.42
C HIS A 3 -13.43 -37.69 25.83
N TYR A 4 -12.76 -37.17 24.79
CA TYR A 4 -13.31 -36.16 23.90
C TYR A 4 -13.82 -36.83 22.63
N SER A 5 -15.13 -36.73 22.44
CA SER A 5 -15.88 -37.19 21.28
C SER A 5 -15.61 -36.31 20.07
N ALA A 6 -15.38 -36.95 18.92
CA ALA A 6 -15.24 -36.33 17.62
C ALA A 6 -16.54 -35.65 17.18
N LEU A 7 -16.47 -34.36 16.84
CA LEU A 7 -17.55 -33.61 16.22
C LEU A 7 -17.50 -33.82 14.70
N ASN A 8 -18.51 -34.54 14.21
CA ASN A 8 -18.89 -34.69 12.81
C ASN A 8 -19.35 -33.33 12.25
N ILE A 9 -18.72 -32.86 11.16
CA ILE A 9 -19.24 -31.77 10.34
C ILE A 9 -19.71 -32.38 9.00
N PRO A 10 -21.00 -32.29 8.65
CA PRO A 10 -21.51 -32.88 7.42
C PRO A 10 -21.14 -32.04 6.19
N SER A 11 -20.70 -32.76 5.16
CA SER A 11 -20.43 -32.30 3.81
C SER A 11 -21.69 -31.70 3.17
N LEU A 12 -21.69 -30.39 2.91
CA LEU A 12 -22.71 -29.71 2.13
C LEU A 12 -22.28 -29.67 0.66
N PHE A 13 -22.91 -30.55 -0.12
CA PHE A 13 -22.95 -30.47 -1.58
C PHE A 13 -23.69 -29.21 -2.01
N PHE A 14 -23.04 -28.35 -2.80
CA PHE A 14 -23.73 -27.35 -3.60
C PHE A 14 -23.46 -27.62 -5.08
N SER A 15 -24.52 -28.04 -5.76
CA SER A 15 -24.60 -28.05 -7.22
C SER A 15 -24.95 -26.63 -7.68
N PHE A 16 -24.15 -26.04 -8.56
CA PHE A 16 -24.57 -24.86 -9.31
C PHE A 16 -24.62 -25.19 -10.80
N GLY A 17 -25.82 -25.00 -11.35
CA GLY A 17 -26.18 -25.25 -12.73
C GLY A 17 -25.50 -24.27 -13.69
N VAL A 18 -25.23 -24.80 -14.86
CA VAL A 18 -24.87 -24.10 -16.08
C VAL A 18 -26.06 -23.26 -16.56
N ALA A 19 -25.88 -21.94 -16.67
CA ALA A 19 -26.43 -21.09 -17.74
C ALA A 19 -26.21 -19.60 -17.44
N ALA A 20 -25.28 -18.96 -18.17
CA ALA A 20 -25.39 -17.57 -18.64
C ALA A 20 -24.18 -17.25 -19.53
N ALA A 21 -24.20 -17.77 -20.76
CA ALA A 21 -23.51 -17.14 -21.87
C ALA A 21 -24.50 -16.15 -22.48
N LEU A 22 -24.20 -14.85 -22.44
CA LEU A 22 -24.54 -13.80 -23.43
C LEU A 22 -24.20 -12.43 -22.80
N PHE A 23 -23.55 -11.58 -23.60
CA PHE A 23 -23.05 -10.22 -23.30
C PHE A 23 -21.64 -10.08 -22.69
N ALA A 24 -20.65 -10.77 -23.28
CA ALA A 24 -19.29 -10.24 -23.30
C ALA A 24 -19.17 -9.22 -24.44
N ARG A 25 -19.33 -7.93 -24.14
CA ARG A 25 -18.73 -6.89 -25.00
C ARG A 25 -17.21 -7.05 -24.89
N PRO A 26 -16.44 -7.05 -25.99
CA PRO A 26 -14.99 -6.98 -25.88
C PRO A 26 -14.65 -5.71 -25.11
N ALA A 27 -13.96 -5.86 -23.98
CA ALA A 27 -13.36 -4.74 -23.30
C ALA A 27 -12.41 -4.08 -24.31
N VAL A 28 -12.76 -2.88 -24.77
CA VAL A 28 -11.82 -2.02 -25.49
C VAL A 28 -10.65 -1.86 -24.54
N ALA A 29 -9.48 -2.35 -24.95
CA ALA A 29 -8.25 -2.14 -24.19
C ALA A 29 -8.13 -0.63 -23.95
N PRO A 30 -8.05 -0.16 -22.69
CA PRO A 30 -7.88 1.26 -22.44
C PRO A 30 -6.61 1.71 -23.16
N ASP A 31 -6.74 2.79 -23.91
CA ASP A 31 -5.66 3.42 -24.64
C ASP A 31 -4.56 3.77 -23.62
N LEU A 32 -3.45 3.03 -23.65
CA LEU A 32 -2.39 3.09 -22.65
C LEU A 32 -1.60 4.41 -22.72
N ASP A 33 -1.85 5.25 -23.72
CA ASP A 33 -1.12 6.51 -23.92
C ASP A 33 -1.46 7.60 -22.90
N ALA A 34 -2.67 7.61 -22.32
CA ALA A 34 -3.00 8.53 -21.23
C ALA A 34 -2.22 8.23 -19.93
N SER A 35 -1.66 7.02 -19.80
CA SER A 35 -0.98 6.53 -18.60
C SER A 35 0.49 6.96 -18.46
N VAL A 36 1.00 7.66 -19.48
CA VAL A 36 2.33 8.28 -19.48
C VAL A 36 2.35 9.56 -18.63
N GLU A 37 1.21 10.23 -18.42
CA GLU A 37 1.18 11.52 -17.71
C GLU A 37 1.43 11.40 -16.20
N VAL A 38 0.87 10.43 -15.48
CA VAL A 38 1.10 10.32 -14.01
C VAL A 38 2.55 9.95 -13.68
N SER A 39 3.19 9.12 -14.51
CA SER A 39 4.59 8.71 -14.31
C SER A 39 5.60 9.74 -14.86
N ARG A 40 5.21 10.59 -15.82
CA ARG A 40 6.00 11.76 -16.26
C ARG A 40 5.80 13.02 -15.40
N ALA A 41 4.67 13.15 -14.69
CA ALA A 41 4.36 14.30 -13.85
C ALA A 41 5.14 14.34 -12.53
N ILE A 42 5.89 13.29 -12.21
CA ILE A 42 6.85 13.30 -11.11
C ILE A 42 8.24 13.64 -11.68
N GLU A 43 8.35 14.77 -12.38
CA GLU A 43 9.63 15.47 -12.43
C GLU A 43 10.03 15.82 -10.99
N PRO A 44 11.32 16.06 -10.68
CA PRO A 44 11.69 16.60 -9.38
C PRO A 44 11.08 18.00 -9.26
N ALA A 45 9.81 18.04 -8.87
CA ALA A 45 9.16 19.20 -8.32
C ALA A 45 10.09 19.70 -7.23
N LYS A 46 10.09 21.02 -7.01
CA LYS A 46 10.88 21.60 -5.93
C LYS A 46 10.56 20.90 -4.59
N HIS A 47 9.39 20.23 -4.48
CA HIS A 47 8.86 19.62 -3.28
C HIS A 47 8.05 18.34 -3.50
N PRO A 48 8.04 17.43 -2.52
CA PRO A 48 7.34 16.16 -2.64
C PRO A 48 5.83 16.33 -2.70
N THR A 49 5.19 15.63 -3.65
CA THR A 49 3.74 15.42 -3.65
C THR A 49 3.33 14.61 -2.42
N LEU A 50 2.36 15.11 -1.66
CA LEU A 50 1.76 14.41 -0.54
C LEU A 50 0.72 13.41 -1.06
N ILE A 51 0.92 12.12 -0.76
CA ILE A 51 0.02 11.04 -1.17
C ILE A 51 -0.61 10.40 0.07
N PRO A 52 -1.83 10.79 0.46
CA PRO A 52 -2.50 10.22 1.62
C PRO A 52 -2.90 8.77 1.32
N TRP A 53 -2.74 7.88 2.30
CA TRP A 53 -3.05 6.46 2.17
C TRP A 53 -4.07 6.00 3.23
N LEU A 54 -5.23 5.54 2.74
CA LEU A 54 -6.24 4.83 3.51
C LEU A 54 -6.20 3.31 3.25
N GLU A 55 -6.10 2.53 4.32
CA GLU A 55 -6.36 1.09 4.29
C GLU A 55 -7.83 0.81 4.62
N MET A 56 -8.61 0.33 3.65
CA MET A 56 -9.99 -0.09 3.86
C MET A 56 -10.04 -1.57 4.29
N ASN A 57 -9.77 -1.79 5.58
CA ASN A 57 -9.72 -3.12 6.20
C ASN A 57 -11.11 -3.64 6.62
N LEU A 58 -11.19 -4.93 6.93
CA LEU A 58 -12.41 -5.62 7.39
C LEU A 58 -12.48 -5.71 8.92
N PRO A 59 -13.70 -5.75 9.51
CA PRO A 59 -14.99 -5.39 8.93
C PRO A 59 -15.29 -3.90 9.19
N PHE A 60 -16.01 -3.26 8.26
CA PHE A 60 -16.39 -1.84 8.35
C PHE A 60 -17.26 -1.54 9.58
N GLU A 61 -17.74 -2.58 10.25
CA GLU A 61 -18.40 -2.55 11.55
C GLU A 61 -17.50 -1.93 12.64
N ASP A 62 -16.18 -2.09 12.58
CA ASP A 62 -15.24 -1.50 13.54
C ASP A 62 -15.01 0.00 13.26
N VAL A 63 -15.00 0.41 12.00
CA VAL A 63 -14.96 1.84 11.63
C VAL A 63 -16.31 2.48 11.95
N ALA A 64 -17.41 1.83 11.62
CA ALA A 64 -18.76 2.31 11.90
C ALA A 64 -19.06 2.39 13.39
N SER A 65 -18.59 1.44 14.20
CA SER A 65 -18.73 1.51 15.66
C SER A 65 -17.91 2.62 16.29
N ARG A 66 -16.76 2.99 15.71
CA ARG A 66 -15.88 4.07 16.22
C ARG A 66 -16.24 5.46 15.70
N SER A 67 -16.70 5.55 14.45
CA SER A 67 -16.97 6.82 13.76
C SER A 67 -18.47 7.13 13.60
N GLY A 68 -19.34 6.13 13.75
CA GLY A 68 -20.77 6.26 13.50
C GLY A 68 -21.17 6.23 12.02
N VAL A 69 -20.22 6.07 11.09
CA VAL A 69 -20.46 6.11 9.64
C VAL A 69 -19.92 4.84 8.97
N SER A 70 -20.55 4.38 7.88
CA SER A 70 -19.98 3.24 7.15
C SER A 70 -18.55 3.57 6.70
N GLY A 71 -17.65 2.59 6.73
CA GLY A 71 -16.26 2.84 6.29
C GLY A 71 -16.13 3.30 4.83
N LEU A 72 -17.17 3.10 4.00
CA LEU A 72 -17.19 3.56 2.61
C LEU A 72 -17.52 5.05 2.54
N ASP A 73 -18.52 5.48 3.30
CA ASP A 73 -18.84 6.89 3.44
C ASP A 73 -17.66 7.65 4.05
N HIS A 74 -17.01 7.09 5.08
CA HIS A 74 -15.80 7.65 5.67
C HIS A 74 -14.66 7.82 4.64
N ALA A 75 -14.45 6.81 3.78
CA ALA A 75 -13.47 6.90 2.71
C ALA A 75 -13.83 8.01 1.71
N CYS A 76 -15.08 8.05 1.22
CA CYS A 76 -15.56 9.05 0.27
C CYS A 76 -15.51 10.48 0.84
N GLU A 77 -15.90 10.68 2.09
CA GLU A 77 -15.79 11.96 2.80
C GLU A 77 -14.35 12.42 2.90
N GLY A 78 -13.43 11.52 3.27
CA GLY A 78 -12.04 11.90 3.37
C GLY A 78 -11.40 12.15 1.99
N LEU A 79 -11.81 11.46 0.92
CA LEU A 79 -11.38 11.81 -0.44
C LEU A 79 -11.80 13.23 -0.82
N LYS A 80 -13.00 13.67 -0.43
CA LYS A 80 -13.46 15.06 -0.62
C LYS A 80 -12.60 16.07 0.15
N ALA A 81 -12.22 15.73 1.39
CA ALA A 81 -11.34 16.58 2.19
C ALA A 81 -9.92 16.63 1.62
N TRP A 82 -9.34 15.49 1.24
CA TRP A 82 -8.00 15.38 0.66
C TRP A 82 -7.87 16.05 -0.70
N ALA A 83 -8.94 16.13 -1.49
CA ALA A 83 -8.94 16.86 -2.76
C ALA A 83 -8.70 18.38 -2.63
N GLN A 84 -8.71 18.93 -1.41
CA GLN A 84 -8.28 20.30 -1.12
C GLN A 84 -6.76 20.43 -0.86
N VAL A 85 -6.08 19.30 -0.66
CA VAL A 85 -4.68 19.21 -0.22
C VAL A 85 -3.79 18.64 -1.33
N THR A 86 -4.31 17.69 -2.09
CA THR A 86 -3.59 16.93 -3.11
C THR A 86 -4.54 16.50 -4.24
N ASP A 87 -3.97 16.09 -5.36
CA ASP A 87 -4.68 15.55 -6.52
C ASP A 87 -4.59 14.03 -6.62
N VAL A 88 -3.93 13.35 -5.67
CA VAL A 88 -3.78 11.89 -5.66
C VAL A 88 -4.01 11.32 -4.27
N ALA A 89 -4.60 10.14 -4.17
CA ALA A 89 -4.72 9.37 -2.94
C ALA A 89 -4.50 7.88 -3.19
N ILE A 90 -3.96 7.18 -2.20
CA ILE A 90 -3.93 5.71 -2.18
C ILE A 90 -5.11 5.22 -1.36
N VAL A 91 -5.87 4.29 -1.94
CA VAL A 91 -6.85 3.50 -1.20
C VAL A 91 -6.57 2.04 -1.47
N THR A 92 -6.42 1.25 -0.42
CA THR A 92 -6.22 -0.20 -0.53
C THR A 92 -7.34 -0.97 0.15
N THR A 93 -7.63 -2.19 -0.31
CA THR A 93 -8.67 -3.04 0.30
C THR A 93 -8.30 -4.53 0.20
N VAL A 94 -9.25 -5.43 0.47
CA VAL A 94 -9.04 -6.87 0.28
C VAL A 94 -9.48 -7.31 -1.12
N PRO A 95 -8.86 -8.34 -1.73
CA PRO A 95 -9.18 -8.77 -3.10
C PRO A 95 -10.68 -8.99 -3.36
N ALA A 96 -11.38 -9.63 -2.43
CA ALA A 96 -12.82 -9.91 -2.55
C ALA A 96 -13.72 -8.65 -2.62
N ARG A 97 -13.19 -7.47 -2.30
CA ARG A 97 -13.95 -6.20 -2.20
C ARG A 97 -13.56 -5.16 -3.24
N VAL A 98 -12.54 -5.45 -4.06
CA VAL A 98 -12.03 -4.55 -5.10
C VAL A 98 -13.18 -3.97 -5.94
N GLU A 99 -14.10 -4.81 -6.42
CA GLU A 99 -15.23 -4.38 -7.23
C GLU A 99 -16.10 -3.34 -6.52
N GLY A 100 -16.68 -3.72 -5.37
CA GLY A 100 -17.65 -2.88 -4.67
C GLY A 100 -17.03 -1.60 -4.12
N VAL A 101 -15.81 -1.68 -3.62
CA VAL A 101 -15.09 -0.52 -3.06
C VAL A 101 -14.74 0.47 -4.17
N TYR A 102 -14.04 0.04 -5.23
CA TYR A 102 -13.64 1.01 -6.27
C TYR A 102 -14.81 1.48 -7.11
N ALA A 103 -15.82 0.65 -7.39
CA ALA A 103 -17.02 1.13 -8.09
C ALA A 103 -17.71 2.28 -7.33
N ALA A 104 -17.81 2.17 -6.00
CA ALA A 104 -18.38 3.24 -5.19
C ALA A 104 -17.46 4.46 -5.07
N LEU A 105 -16.18 4.26 -4.76
CA LEU A 105 -15.21 5.36 -4.65
C LEU A 105 -15.12 6.16 -5.95
N MET A 106 -15.02 5.48 -7.09
CA MET A 106 -14.83 6.14 -8.38
C MET A 106 -16.08 6.89 -8.86
N ARG A 107 -17.28 6.48 -8.39
CA ARG A 107 -18.53 7.22 -8.61
C ARG A 107 -18.57 8.51 -7.80
N ASP A 108 -18.11 8.48 -6.55
CA ASP A 108 -18.35 9.56 -5.57
C ASP A 108 -17.11 10.45 -5.31
N LYS A 109 -15.93 10.08 -5.83
CA LYS A 109 -14.70 10.86 -5.65
C LYS A 109 -14.78 12.22 -6.35
N PRO A 110 -14.04 13.22 -5.86
CA PRO A 110 -13.83 14.47 -6.61
C PRO A 110 -13.22 14.22 -7.99
N ALA A 111 -13.65 15.02 -8.98
CA ALA A 111 -13.20 14.87 -10.37
C ALA A 111 -11.70 15.11 -10.53
N ASN A 112 -11.13 16.03 -9.76
CA ASN A 112 -9.71 16.41 -9.76
C ASN A 112 -8.80 15.49 -8.93
N LEU A 113 -9.35 14.44 -8.31
CA LEU A 113 -8.58 13.52 -7.47
C LEU A 113 -8.39 12.18 -8.17
N HIS A 114 -7.14 11.75 -8.34
CA HIS A 114 -6.74 10.44 -8.82
C HIS A 114 -6.66 9.44 -7.67
N VAL A 115 -7.17 8.23 -7.87
CA VAL A 115 -7.07 7.15 -6.88
C VAL A 115 -6.08 6.10 -7.38
N ILE A 116 -4.98 5.92 -6.66
CA ILE A 116 -4.11 4.76 -6.80
C ILE A 116 -4.74 3.65 -5.96
N GLY A 117 -5.25 2.63 -6.63
CA GLY A 117 -5.82 1.48 -5.96
C GLY A 117 -4.74 0.50 -5.52
N GLY A 118 -5.04 -0.26 -4.47
CA GLY A 118 -4.24 -1.41 -4.10
C GLY A 118 -5.02 -2.47 -3.33
N PHE A 119 -4.32 -3.52 -2.92
CA PHE A 119 -4.93 -4.57 -2.14
C PHE A 119 -3.95 -5.33 -1.25
N LYS A 120 -4.50 -5.94 -0.20
CA LYS A 120 -3.80 -6.88 0.67
C LYS A 120 -3.49 -8.17 -0.04
N THR A 121 -2.22 -8.57 0.00
CA THR A 121 -1.75 -9.76 -0.72
C THR A 121 -1.74 -11.01 0.14
N HIS A 122 -1.85 -10.90 1.46
CA HIS A 122 -1.73 -12.04 2.37
C HIS A 122 -2.82 -13.10 2.18
N PHE A 123 -4.00 -12.75 1.66
CA PHE A 123 -5.04 -13.74 1.37
C PHE A 123 -4.62 -14.73 0.28
N ASP A 124 -3.87 -14.26 -0.71
CA ASP A 124 -3.42 -15.08 -1.83
C ASP A 124 -2.01 -15.64 -1.61
N LEU A 125 -1.11 -14.83 -1.04
CA LEU A 125 0.31 -15.15 -0.98
C LEU A 125 0.74 -15.85 0.30
N ARG A 126 0.03 -15.74 1.41
CA ARG A 126 0.46 -16.37 2.68
C ARG A 126 0.72 -17.89 2.52
N PRO A 127 -0.19 -18.68 1.91
CA PRO A 127 0.10 -20.09 1.64
C PRO A 127 0.96 -20.33 0.38
N THR A 128 1.02 -19.38 -0.56
CA THR A 128 1.52 -19.65 -1.93
C THR A 128 2.51 -18.61 -2.46
N PHE A 129 3.23 -17.89 -1.60
CA PHE A 129 4.17 -16.82 -1.98
C PHE A 129 5.22 -17.30 -3.01
N HIS A 130 5.54 -18.58 -2.97
CA HIS A 130 6.53 -19.24 -3.80
C HIS A 130 5.92 -19.97 -5.02
N GLU A 131 4.65 -19.76 -5.30
CA GLU A 131 3.93 -20.38 -6.41
C GLU A 131 3.47 -19.32 -7.41
N ALA A 132 3.66 -19.60 -8.71
CA ALA A 132 3.19 -18.71 -9.77
C ALA A 132 1.67 -18.47 -9.68
N ALA A 133 0.88 -19.46 -9.28
CA ALA A 133 -0.57 -19.37 -9.17
C ALA A 133 -1.04 -18.25 -8.22
N GLY A 134 -0.32 -18.00 -7.11
CA GLY A 134 -0.60 -16.89 -6.20
C GLY A 134 -0.40 -15.54 -6.89
N TRP A 135 0.72 -15.38 -7.59
CA TRP A 135 1.04 -14.17 -8.34
C TRP A 135 0.14 -13.94 -9.55
N GLU A 136 -0.31 -15.00 -10.23
CA GLU A 136 -1.31 -14.91 -11.30
C GLU A 136 -2.66 -14.41 -10.78
N ARG A 137 -3.09 -14.86 -9.59
CA ARG A 137 -4.30 -14.33 -8.93
C ARG A 137 -4.12 -12.84 -8.66
N LEU A 138 -2.99 -12.42 -8.08
CA LEU A 138 -2.73 -11.01 -7.84
C LEU A 138 -2.64 -10.17 -9.13
N ALA A 139 -2.04 -10.68 -10.20
CA ALA A 139 -1.98 -10.01 -11.48
C ALA A 139 -3.39 -9.74 -12.05
N ARG A 140 -4.32 -10.69 -11.89
CA ARG A 140 -5.73 -10.50 -12.27
C ARG A 140 -6.41 -9.43 -11.41
N VAL A 141 -6.21 -9.46 -10.09
CA VAL A 141 -6.75 -8.45 -9.18
C VAL A 141 -6.19 -7.06 -9.52
N ALA A 142 -4.89 -6.95 -9.80
CA ALA A 142 -4.24 -5.70 -10.20
C ALA A 142 -4.82 -5.13 -11.49
N ARG A 143 -4.94 -5.95 -12.55
CA ARG A 143 -5.61 -5.51 -13.79
C ARG A 143 -7.04 -5.04 -13.53
N ARG A 144 -7.75 -5.68 -12.59
CA ARG A 144 -9.10 -5.25 -12.22
C ARG A 144 -9.11 -3.92 -11.47
N VAL A 145 -8.18 -3.70 -10.55
CA VAL A 145 -7.99 -2.41 -9.89
C VAL A 145 -7.77 -1.31 -10.94
N VAL A 146 -6.83 -1.50 -11.86
CA VAL A 146 -6.55 -0.54 -12.94
C VAL A 146 -7.78 -0.26 -13.80
N ALA A 147 -8.54 -1.29 -14.16
CA ALA A 147 -9.76 -1.13 -14.95
C ALA A 147 -10.84 -0.31 -14.23
N LEU A 148 -10.87 -0.34 -12.89
CA LEU A 148 -11.84 0.41 -12.08
C LEU A 148 -11.36 1.83 -11.78
N THR A 149 -10.07 2.01 -11.46
CA THR A 149 -9.51 3.31 -11.05
C THR A 149 -9.01 4.16 -12.21
N GLY A 150 -8.74 3.55 -13.37
CA GLY A 150 -8.06 4.19 -14.49
C GLY A 150 -6.57 4.48 -14.25
N ASN A 151 -6.00 4.03 -13.12
CA ASN A 151 -4.61 4.30 -12.76
C ASN A 151 -3.74 3.05 -13.01
N ASN A 152 -2.62 3.19 -13.72
CA ASN A 152 -1.72 2.08 -14.05
C ASN A 152 -0.75 1.70 -12.92
N VAL A 153 -0.84 2.39 -11.79
CA VAL A 153 -0.12 2.10 -10.55
C VAL A 153 -1.01 1.28 -9.62
N VAL A 154 -0.47 0.20 -9.05
CA VAL A 154 -1.15 -0.63 -8.06
C VAL A 154 -0.30 -0.80 -6.80
N VAL A 155 -0.88 -0.51 -5.63
CA VAL A 155 -0.21 -0.75 -4.34
C VAL A 155 -0.44 -2.21 -3.90
N LEU A 156 0.66 -2.90 -3.59
CA LEU A 156 0.66 -4.24 -3.04
C LEU A 156 1.01 -4.20 -1.55
N GLU A 157 0.05 -4.52 -0.71
CA GLU A 157 0.24 -4.61 0.74
C GLU A 157 0.82 -5.97 1.15
N ASN A 158 2.15 -6.08 1.09
CA ASN A 158 2.88 -7.33 1.29
C ASN A 158 3.40 -7.57 2.71
N GLU A 159 3.34 -6.57 3.60
CA GLU A 159 3.91 -6.64 4.96
C GLU A 159 3.48 -7.93 5.71
N THR A 160 2.19 -8.25 5.73
CA THR A 160 1.69 -9.46 6.41
C THR A 160 2.03 -10.75 5.65
N ALA A 161 2.00 -10.74 4.31
CA ALA A 161 2.34 -11.91 3.50
C ALA A 161 3.81 -12.31 3.70
N LEU A 162 4.70 -11.32 3.80
CA LEU A 162 6.13 -11.51 4.02
C LEU A 162 6.47 -11.90 5.46
N GLY A 163 5.55 -11.72 6.41
CA GLY A 163 5.73 -12.17 7.78
C GLY A 163 5.96 -13.68 7.91
N GLU A 164 5.37 -14.49 7.04
CA GLU A 164 5.62 -15.95 7.04
C GLU A 164 6.93 -16.34 6.36
N PHE A 165 7.32 -15.61 5.32
CA PHE A 165 8.62 -15.75 4.67
C PHE A 165 9.75 -15.48 5.69
N HIS A 166 9.71 -14.36 6.39
CA HIS A 166 10.65 -14.02 7.47
C HIS A 166 10.50 -14.88 8.74
N GLY A 167 9.42 -15.64 8.83
CA GLY A 167 9.18 -16.61 9.90
C GLY A 167 9.87 -17.96 9.66
N GLY A 168 10.55 -18.15 8.52
CA GLY A 168 11.18 -19.42 8.15
C GLY A 168 10.18 -20.53 7.83
N ARG A 169 8.91 -20.18 7.61
CA ARG A 169 7.82 -21.14 7.35
C ARG A 169 7.54 -21.35 5.85
N SER A 170 8.24 -20.62 4.98
CA SER A 170 8.15 -20.82 3.52
C SER A 170 9.27 -21.76 3.06
N PRO A 171 8.94 -22.89 2.40
CA PRO A 171 9.91 -23.93 2.07
C PRO A 171 10.81 -23.64 0.86
N LYS A 172 10.66 -22.51 0.15
CA LYS A 172 11.40 -22.21 -1.10
C LYS A 172 12.40 -21.05 -0.98
N THR A 173 13.41 -21.10 -1.85
CA THR A 173 14.55 -20.16 -1.86
C THR A 173 14.24 -18.88 -2.65
N LEU A 174 14.90 -17.77 -2.30
CA LEU A 174 14.83 -16.49 -3.03
C LEU A 174 15.23 -16.60 -4.52
N ALA A 175 15.94 -17.66 -4.90
CA ALA A 175 16.43 -17.88 -6.27
C ALA A 175 15.31 -18.11 -7.30
N GLU A 176 14.14 -18.57 -6.85
CA GLU A 176 13.01 -18.90 -7.72
C GLU A 176 12.03 -17.73 -7.90
N ILE A 177 12.27 -16.60 -7.22
CA ILE A 177 11.36 -15.45 -7.18
C ILE A 177 11.10 -14.86 -8.57
N SER A 178 12.13 -14.74 -9.40
CA SER A 178 11.98 -14.14 -10.74
C SER A 178 11.01 -14.94 -11.62
N ALA A 179 10.99 -16.27 -11.49
CA ALA A 179 10.08 -17.10 -12.26
C ALA A 179 8.63 -16.94 -11.81
N VAL A 180 8.39 -16.87 -10.49
CA VAL A 180 7.03 -16.77 -9.94
C VAL A 180 6.44 -15.36 -10.05
N LEU A 181 7.26 -14.32 -10.17
CA LEU A 181 6.82 -12.93 -10.38
C LEU A 181 6.50 -12.57 -11.84
N ARG A 182 6.78 -13.46 -12.79
CA ARG A 182 6.51 -13.24 -14.22
C ARG A 182 5.08 -12.75 -14.50
N PRO A 183 4.02 -13.30 -13.87
CA PRO A 183 2.65 -12.82 -14.11
C PRO A 183 2.45 -11.33 -13.79
N LEU A 184 3.16 -10.78 -12.81
CA LEU A 184 3.14 -9.35 -12.51
C LEU A 184 3.86 -8.55 -13.59
N ALA A 185 5.06 -8.99 -14.00
CA ALA A 185 5.85 -8.32 -15.04
C ALA A 185 5.08 -8.21 -16.37
N GLU A 186 4.40 -9.29 -16.77
CA GLU A 186 3.59 -9.37 -18.00
C GLU A 186 2.33 -8.49 -17.96
N THR A 187 1.95 -7.91 -16.82
CA THR A 187 0.86 -6.93 -16.78
C THR A 187 1.27 -5.58 -17.39
N GLY A 188 2.57 -5.26 -17.43
CA GLY A 188 3.06 -3.95 -17.82
C GLY A 188 2.74 -2.81 -16.84
N LEU A 189 2.11 -3.12 -15.70
CA LEU A 189 1.72 -2.17 -14.67
C LEU A 189 2.91 -1.72 -13.82
N GLU A 190 2.76 -0.58 -13.16
CA GLU A 190 3.66 -0.15 -12.10
C GLU A 190 3.15 -0.67 -10.75
N PHE A 191 4.03 -1.28 -9.95
CA PHE A 191 3.66 -1.83 -8.64
C PHE A 191 4.38 -1.11 -7.52
N TRP A 192 3.64 -0.65 -6.52
CA TRP A 192 4.19 -0.04 -5.31
C TRP A 192 4.14 -1.06 -4.17
N TRP A 193 5.31 -1.55 -3.77
CA TRP A 193 5.45 -2.62 -2.80
C TRP A 193 5.55 -2.08 -1.38
N ASN A 194 4.54 -2.32 -0.54
CA ASN A 194 4.66 -2.07 0.90
C ASN A 194 5.51 -3.17 1.54
N MET A 195 6.79 -2.86 1.74
CA MET A 195 7.75 -3.78 2.35
C MET A 195 7.55 -3.83 3.87
N PRO A 196 7.73 -4.99 4.52
CA PRO A 196 7.72 -5.07 5.97
C PRO A 196 8.82 -4.18 6.53
N VAL A 197 8.58 -3.60 7.71
CA VAL A 197 9.58 -2.81 8.44
C VAL A 197 10.23 -3.68 9.52
N VAL A 198 11.51 -4.04 9.32
CA VAL A 198 12.28 -4.83 10.30
C VAL A 198 12.98 -3.87 11.27
N LEU A 199 12.39 -3.66 12.45
CA LEU A 199 12.70 -2.52 13.34
C LEU A 199 13.75 -2.77 14.43
N LEU A 200 13.83 -3.99 14.98
CA LEU A 200 14.66 -4.26 16.18
C LEU A 200 16.05 -4.75 15.79
N ASP A 201 17.10 -4.30 16.47
CA ASP A 201 18.46 -4.78 16.22
C ASP A 201 18.75 -6.07 17.00
N THR A 202 18.48 -7.20 16.35
CA THR A 202 18.81 -8.54 16.87
C THR A 202 19.46 -9.34 15.75
N PRO A 203 20.26 -10.39 16.04
CA PRO A 203 20.84 -11.23 14.99
C PRO A 203 19.77 -11.80 14.02
N SER A 204 18.60 -12.18 14.56
CA SER A 204 17.45 -12.62 13.76
C SER A 204 16.94 -11.52 12.81
N ASN A 205 16.95 -10.27 13.26
CA ASN A 205 16.51 -9.15 12.45
C ASN A 205 17.57 -8.64 11.47
N ALA A 206 18.87 -8.76 11.79
CA ALA A 206 19.94 -8.50 10.83
C ALA A 206 19.79 -9.43 9.61
N ARG A 207 19.58 -10.73 9.86
CA ARG A 207 19.24 -11.71 8.82
C ARG A 207 17.97 -11.32 8.05
N ARG A 208 16.89 -10.93 8.74
CA ARG A 208 15.65 -10.51 8.06
C ARG A 208 15.84 -9.25 7.20
N ARG A 209 16.69 -8.31 7.61
CA ARG A 209 17.04 -7.12 6.82
C ARG A 209 17.76 -7.52 5.53
N GLU A 210 18.77 -8.39 5.63
CA GLU A 210 19.45 -8.96 4.46
C GLU A 210 18.50 -9.73 3.52
N GLU A 211 17.63 -10.57 4.08
CA GLU A 211 16.61 -11.30 3.30
C GLU A 211 15.61 -10.34 2.62
N THR A 212 15.23 -9.25 3.29
CA THR A 212 14.35 -8.21 2.72
C THR A 212 15.04 -7.44 1.60
N ALA A 213 16.31 -7.10 1.77
CA ALA A 213 17.12 -6.45 0.75
C ALA A 213 17.29 -7.35 -0.48
N GLU A 214 17.65 -8.63 -0.28
CA GLU A 214 17.77 -9.57 -1.40
C GLU A 214 16.43 -9.81 -2.10
N LEU A 215 15.32 -9.95 -1.34
CA LEU A 215 13.99 -10.01 -1.91
C LEU A 215 13.67 -8.77 -2.77
N THR A 216 13.95 -7.57 -2.24
CA THR A 216 13.73 -6.30 -2.95
C THR A 216 14.52 -6.28 -4.27
N ARG A 217 15.79 -6.68 -4.25
CA ARG A 217 16.64 -6.77 -5.45
C ARG A 217 16.05 -7.72 -6.48
N ARG A 218 15.58 -8.90 -6.05
CA ARG A 218 14.97 -9.91 -6.93
C ARG A 218 13.63 -9.43 -7.51
N VAL A 219 12.79 -8.79 -6.70
CA VAL A 219 11.54 -8.17 -7.15
C VAL A 219 11.84 -7.09 -8.19
N TYR A 220 12.80 -6.20 -7.93
CA TYR A 220 13.16 -5.13 -8.85
C TYR A 220 13.70 -5.67 -10.18
N ALA A 221 14.56 -6.70 -10.14
CA ALA A 221 15.05 -7.35 -11.35
C ALA A 221 13.94 -8.05 -12.15
N ALA A 222 12.98 -8.70 -11.48
CA ALA A 222 11.90 -9.43 -12.12
C ALA A 222 10.76 -8.52 -12.62
N VAL A 223 10.48 -7.43 -11.91
CA VAL A 223 9.41 -6.48 -12.19
C VAL A 223 10.02 -5.06 -12.15
N PRO A 224 10.73 -4.62 -13.21
CA PRO A 224 11.50 -3.36 -13.21
C PRO A 224 10.67 -2.09 -13.03
N ARG A 225 9.35 -2.18 -13.25
CA ARG A 225 8.38 -1.11 -12.95
C ARG A 225 7.93 -1.14 -11.48
N SER A 226 8.66 -1.78 -10.58
CA SER A 226 8.34 -1.73 -9.16
C SER A 226 8.95 -0.49 -8.50
N ARG A 227 8.21 0.09 -7.56
CA ARG A 227 8.73 1.00 -6.53
C ARG A 227 8.49 0.40 -5.15
N PHE A 228 9.30 0.77 -4.18
CA PHE A 228 9.31 0.18 -2.85
C PHE A 228 8.99 1.24 -1.82
N LEU A 229 7.93 1.00 -1.03
CA LEU A 229 7.51 1.90 0.02
C LEU A 229 8.40 1.68 1.24
N THR A 230 9.10 2.72 1.68
CA THR A 230 10.04 2.66 2.81
C THR A 230 9.48 3.45 3.99
N GLY A 231 9.31 2.77 5.12
CA GLY A 231 9.01 3.39 6.42
C GLY A 231 10.23 3.51 7.33
N TYR A 232 11.40 3.16 6.80
CA TYR A 232 12.67 3.17 7.51
C TYR A 232 13.22 4.58 7.48
N ARG A 233 12.91 5.36 8.49
CA ARG A 233 13.74 6.52 8.78
C ARG A 233 14.07 6.50 10.25
N ALA A 234 15.30 6.84 10.53
CA ALA A 234 15.81 6.88 11.87
C ALA A 234 15.87 8.31 12.38
N TRP A 235 15.55 8.50 13.66
CA TRP A 235 15.61 9.81 14.31
C TRP A 235 16.46 9.72 15.56
N ALA A 236 17.34 10.70 15.77
CA ALA A 236 18.40 10.68 16.78
C ALA A 236 17.94 10.31 18.20
N GLU A 237 16.69 10.61 18.54
CA GLU A 237 16.09 10.37 19.87
C GLU A 237 15.48 8.97 20.04
N ASN A 238 15.40 8.16 18.98
CA ASN A 238 14.90 6.79 19.06
C ASN A 238 16.03 5.83 19.48
N PRO A 239 15.87 4.99 20.50
CA PRO A 239 16.83 3.92 20.81
C PRO A 239 17.14 2.99 19.62
N LEU A 240 16.25 2.92 18.63
CA LEU A 240 16.39 2.15 17.39
C LEU A 240 16.90 2.98 16.20
N ALA A 241 17.34 4.22 16.41
CA ALA A 241 17.77 5.13 15.35
C ALA A 241 18.98 4.62 14.55
N GLU A 242 19.84 3.83 15.14
CA GLU A 242 20.95 3.25 14.38
C GLU A 242 20.46 2.14 13.46
N ALA A 243 19.66 1.22 13.99
CA ALA A 243 19.06 0.11 13.26
C ALA A 243 18.19 0.56 12.08
N LEU A 244 17.38 1.60 12.30
CA LEU A 244 16.51 2.21 11.29
C LEU A 244 17.31 2.91 10.18
N ARG A 245 18.43 3.59 10.53
CA ARG A 245 19.35 4.21 9.56
C ARG A 245 20.02 3.14 8.72
N GLY A 246 20.48 2.05 9.35
CA GLY A 246 21.08 0.93 8.64
C GLY A 246 20.11 0.29 7.63
N ALA A 247 18.84 0.11 7.99
CA ALA A 247 17.83 -0.42 7.09
C ALA A 247 17.50 0.53 5.92
N GLU A 248 17.45 1.84 6.19
CA GLU A 248 17.27 2.89 5.17
C GLU A 248 18.43 2.88 4.16
N VAL A 249 19.67 2.92 4.66
CA VAL A 249 20.88 2.85 3.83
C VAL A 249 20.89 1.58 2.99
N GLN A 250 20.64 0.42 3.60
CA GLN A 250 20.61 -0.86 2.88
C GLN A 250 19.57 -0.87 1.76
N MET A 251 18.40 -0.24 1.94
CA MET A 251 17.38 -0.13 0.90
C MET A 251 17.85 0.74 -0.27
N HIS A 252 18.47 1.89 0.02
CA HIS A 252 19.03 2.79 -1.00
C HIS A 252 20.25 2.20 -1.73
N GLU A 253 20.99 1.29 -1.10
CA GLU A 253 22.03 0.49 -1.76
C GLU A 253 21.45 -0.63 -2.63
N THR A 254 20.24 -1.08 -2.32
CA THR A 254 19.59 -2.23 -3.00
C THR A 254 18.87 -1.82 -4.28
N VAL A 255 18.22 -0.66 -4.27
CA VAL A 255 17.49 -0.11 -5.43
C VAL A 255 17.77 1.39 -5.58
N PRO A 256 17.76 1.94 -6.81
CA PRO A 256 17.96 3.37 -7.02
C PRO A 256 16.96 4.20 -6.19
N GLU A 257 17.38 5.38 -5.72
CA GLU A 257 16.52 6.30 -4.95
C GLU A 257 15.21 6.62 -5.69
N SER A 258 15.24 6.72 -7.01
CA SER A 258 14.05 6.91 -7.87
C SER A 258 13.03 5.77 -7.82
N ARG A 259 13.38 4.63 -7.21
CA ARG A 259 12.53 3.45 -7.00
C ARG A 259 12.07 3.31 -5.55
N THR A 260 12.46 4.22 -4.66
CA THR A 260 11.97 4.27 -3.29
C THR A 260 10.91 5.34 -3.15
N ILE A 261 9.85 5.06 -2.38
CA ILE A 261 8.85 6.05 -1.98
C ILE A 261 8.78 6.04 -0.47
N GLU A 262 8.98 7.18 0.14
CA GLU A 262 9.00 7.29 1.59
C GLU A 262 7.58 7.33 2.16
N LYS A 263 7.40 6.75 3.34
CA LYS A 263 6.13 6.70 4.06
C LYS A 263 6.25 7.31 5.45
N LEU A 264 5.40 8.28 5.75
CA LEU A 264 5.21 8.88 7.07
C LEU A 264 3.95 8.32 7.72
N GLN A 265 4.01 7.97 9.01
CA GLN A 265 2.81 7.69 9.80
C GLN A 265 2.35 9.00 10.44
N VAL A 266 1.12 9.43 10.18
CA VAL A 266 0.58 10.70 10.66
C VAL A 266 -0.65 10.44 11.51
N ARG A 267 -0.84 11.22 12.57
CA ARG A 267 -2.06 11.24 13.37
C ARG A 267 -2.18 12.57 14.11
N LEU A 268 -3.34 12.85 14.66
CA LEU A 268 -3.59 14.13 15.31
C LEU A 268 -3.03 14.23 16.73
N ALA A 269 -3.03 13.12 17.47
CA ALA A 269 -2.66 13.11 18.88
C ALA A 269 -2.03 11.77 19.34
N GLY A 270 -1.36 11.78 20.49
CA GLY A 270 -0.81 10.61 21.16
C GLY A 270 0.73 10.60 21.31
N PRO A 271 1.33 9.53 21.86
CA PRO A 271 2.78 9.44 22.12
C PRO A 271 3.61 9.24 20.84
N PRO A 272 4.61 10.06 20.51
CA PRO A 272 5.28 10.11 19.19
C PRO A 272 5.83 8.76 18.67
N TYR A 273 5.89 7.73 19.52
CA TYR A 273 6.18 6.36 19.16
C TYR A 273 5.09 5.39 19.64
N SER A 274 4.72 4.42 18.80
CA SER A 274 3.89 3.27 19.18
C SER A 274 4.20 2.06 18.28
N GLY A 275 4.31 0.87 18.87
CA GLY A 275 4.63 -0.36 18.13
C GLY A 275 5.93 -0.30 17.32
N GLY A 276 6.93 0.47 17.79
CA GLY A 276 8.19 0.70 17.09
C GLY A 276 8.10 1.66 15.89
N LYS A 277 6.93 2.23 15.60
CA LYS A 277 6.72 3.24 14.54
C LYS A 277 6.70 4.64 15.15
N ARG A 278 7.29 5.61 14.44
CA ARG A 278 7.16 7.05 14.77
C ARG A 278 5.89 7.60 14.13
N PHE A 279 5.14 8.39 14.87
CA PHE A 279 3.98 9.13 14.40
C PHE A 279 4.28 10.62 14.39
N PHE A 280 3.83 11.28 13.34
CA PHE A 280 3.94 12.72 13.13
C PHE A 280 2.58 13.38 13.30
N THR A 281 2.57 14.57 13.86
CA THR A 281 1.45 15.50 13.63
C THR A 281 1.49 15.99 12.18
N PRO A 282 0.37 16.49 11.62
CA PRO A 282 0.37 17.06 10.27
C PRO A 282 1.38 18.20 10.08
N ALA A 283 1.58 19.06 11.10
CA ALA A 283 2.57 20.12 11.06
C ALA A 283 4.01 19.59 10.99
N GLU A 284 4.36 18.59 11.80
CA GLU A 284 5.67 17.95 11.73
C GLU A 284 5.87 17.21 10.40
N ALA A 285 4.82 16.56 9.87
CA ALA A 285 4.87 15.90 8.58
C ALA A 285 5.19 16.90 7.45
N LEU A 286 4.55 18.07 7.41
CA LEU A 286 4.88 19.13 6.44
C LEU A 286 6.34 19.61 6.56
N GLN A 287 6.86 19.73 7.80
CA GLN A 287 8.27 20.08 8.02
C GLN A 287 9.22 18.98 7.54
N GLU A 288 8.85 17.71 7.72
CA GLU A 288 9.64 16.60 7.22
C GLU A 288 9.58 16.50 5.70
N LEU A 289 8.44 16.80 5.09
CA LEU A 289 8.28 16.82 3.63
C LEU A 289 9.21 17.83 2.96
N SER A 290 9.36 19.03 3.52
CA SER A 290 10.24 20.06 2.95
C SER A 290 11.74 19.70 3.01
N ARG A 291 12.12 18.71 3.82
CA ARG A 291 13.49 18.22 3.95
C ARG A 291 13.80 17.03 3.03
N ARG A 292 12.80 16.49 2.33
CA ARG A 292 12.94 15.27 1.52
C ARG A 292 13.34 15.60 0.09
N LYS A 293 14.14 14.71 -0.48
CA LYS A 293 14.56 14.75 -1.89
C LYS A 293 13.62 13.95 -2.79
N SER A 294 12.82 13.05 -2.22
CA SER A 294 11.82 12.30 -2.97
C SER A 294 10.79 13.25 -3.55
N ALA A 295 10.36 12.99 -4.78
CA ALA A 295 9.32 13.75 -5.44
C ALA A 295 7.89 13.36 -4.98
N ALA A 296 7.76 12.27 -4.22
CA ALA A 296 6.51 11.87 -3.60
C ALA A 296 6.74 11.30 -2.19
N CYS A 297 5.79 11.53 -1.29
CA CYS A 297 5.81 10.98 0.05
C CYS A 297 4.41 10.55 0.46
N ILE A 298 4.31 9.32 0.95
CA ILE A 298 3.06 8.76 1.42
C ILE A 298 2.81 9.21 2.85
N VAL A 299 1.60 9.71 3.09
CA VAL A 299 1.09 10.03 4.43
C VAL A 299 0.06 8.98 4.82
N TYR A 300 0.46 8.08 5.71
CA TYR A 300 -0.40 7.03 6.24
C TYR A 300 -1.04 7.49 7.54
N THR A 301 -2.37 7.66 7.55
CA THR A 301 -3.10 8.21 8.70
C THR A 301 -3.69 7.15 9.63
N GLY A 302 -3.61 5.87 9.23
CA GLY A 302 -4.49 4.84 9.77
C GLY A 302 -5.96 5.06 9.41
N GLU A 303 -6.83 4.20 9.96
CA GLU A 303 -8.24 4.11 9.56
C GLU A 303 -9.14 5.21 10.16
N THR A 304 -8.83 5.72 11.35
CA THR A 304 -9.78 6.52 12.14
C THR A 304 -9.61 8.03 11.97
N ASP A 305 -8.40 8.48 11.65
CA ASP A 305 -8.06 9.90 11.59
C ASP A 305 -8.07 10.45 10.16
N TRP A 306 -8.46 9.64 9.16
CA TRP A 306 -8.38 9.96 7.73
C TRP A 306 -8.95 11.33 7.35
N VAL A 307 -10.21 11.59 7.69
CA VAL A 307 -10.90 12.85 7.37
C VAL A 307 -10.28 14.02 8.15
N ARG A 308 -10.12 13.86 9.47
CA ARG A 308 -9.67 14.95 10.34
C ARG A 308 -8.22 15.36 10.07
N VAL A 309 -7.37 14.41 9.68
CA VAL A 309 -5.99 14.70 9.24
C VAL A 309 -6.00 15.48 7.93
N ALA A 310 -6.87 15.12 6.97
CA ALA A 310 -7.02 15.88 5.73
C ALA A 310 -7.42 17.34 5.99
N GLU A 311 -8.39 17.55 6.88
CA GLU A 311 -8.84 18.89 7.29
C GLU A 311 -7.71 19.71 7.91
N GLU A 312 -6.89 19.09 8.77
CA GLU A 312 -5.77 19.76 9.42
C GLU A 312 -4.65 20.11 8.42
N PHE A 313 -4.30 19.23 7.48
CA PHE A 313 -3.40 19.57 6.38
C PHE A 313 -3.98 20.73 5.54
N GLY A 314 -5.26 20.66 5.18
CA GLY A 314 -5.93 21.73 4.43
C GLY A 314 -5.99 23.05 5.19
N ARG A 315 -6.09 23.04 6.52
CA ARG A 315 -5.98 24.25 7.35
C ARG A 315 -4.56 24.81 7.32
N LEU A 316 -3.55 23.97 7.57
CA LEU A 316 -2.14 24.39 7.61
C LEU A 316 -1.67 24.97 6.26
N MET A 317 -2.05 24.35 5.14
CA MET A 317 -1.68 24.83 3.81
C MET A 317 -2.42 26.11 3.39
N ARG A 318 -3.58 26.42 3.99
CA ARG A 318 -4.28 27.70 3.79
C ARG A 318 -3.68 28.85 4.60
N VAL A 319 -3.25 28.58 5.84
CA VAL A 319 -2.69 29.60 6.74
C VAL A 319 -1.32 30.07 6.27
N ASP A 320 -0.54 29.16 5.70
CA ASP A 320 0.70 29.51 5.02
C ASP A 320 0.66 28.94 3.59
N PRO A 321 0.10 29.70 2.62
CA PRO A 321 0.16 29.30 1.21
C PRO A 321 1.61 29.22 0.71
N ASN A 322 2.53 29.91 1.39
CA ASN A 322 3.96 29.78 1.14
C ASN A 322 4.58 28.59 1.87
N ALA A 323 3.88 27.91 2.79
CA ALA A 323 4.25 26.54 3.14
C ALA A 323 4.08 25.68 1.89
N ALA A 324 2.99 25.83 1.12
CA ALA A 324 2.76 25.13 -0.14
C ALA A 324 3.55 25.66 -1.37
N ARG A 325 4.15 26.86 -1.33
CA ARG A 325 4.91 27.49 -2.47
C ARG A 325 6.40 27.76 -2.22
N ARG A 326 6.83 27.73 -0.95
CA ARG A 326 8.19 27.26 -0.57
C ARG A 326 8.18 25.74 -0.46
N GLN A 327 7.01 25.11 -0.68
CA GLN A 327 6.84 23.81 -1.33
C GLN A 327 6.66 24.00 -2.85
#